data_AF-A0A9E2VX74-F1
#
_entry.id   AF-A0A9E2VX74-F1
#
_cell.length_a   1.000
_cell.length_b   1.000
_cell.length_c   1.000
_cell.angle_alpha   90.00
_cell.angle_beta   90.00
_cell.angle_gamma   90.00
#
_symmetry.space_group_name_H-M   'P 1'
#
loop_
_entity.id
_entity.type
_entity.pdbx_description
1 polymer ?
#
loop_
_entity_poly.entity_id
_entity_poly.type
_entity_poly.pdbx_seq_one_letter_code
_entity_poly.pdbx_strand_id
1 'polypeptide(L)'
;MSMRVKTSSLLFTSVLKLLGHSMMGIAVGLAFAFVLTRFDPLGIIAQINNNAVPGLTPAILTDTIVLSFAVGATLTGLVFMLTEDR
;
A
#
# COMPACT_ATOMS: atom_id res chain seq x y z
N MET A 1 26.16 27.23 12.72
CA MET A 1 24.72 26.90 12.61
C MET A 1 24.41 26.22 11.26
N SER A 2 25.10 25.11 10.93
CA SER A 2 25.01 24.45 9.60
C SER A 2 24.62 22.97 9.70
N MET A 3 24.99 22.29 10.79
CA MET A 3 24.74 20.86 11.00
C MET A 3 23.25 20.48 11.03
N ARG A 4 22.41 21.33 11.66
CA ARG A 4 20.96 21.08 11.82
C ARG A 4 20.19 21.06 10.50
N VAL A 5 20.64 21.83 9.51
CA VAL A 5 19.98 21.92 8.19
C VAL A 5 20.22 20.65 7.36
N LYS A 6 21.43 20.07 7.46
CA LYS A 6 21.82 18.84 6.74
C LYS A 6 21.07 17.60 7.25
N THR A 7 20.77 17.53 8.55
CA THR A 7 19.98 16.42 9.12
C THR A 7 18.52 16.49 8.68
N SER A 8 17.94 17.69 8.66
CA SER A 8 16.55 17.89 8.20
C SER A 8 16.36 17.55 6.73
N SER A 9 17.33 17.86 5.87
CA SER A 9 17.25 17.53 4.44
C SER A 9 17.33 16.02 4.19
N LEU A 10 18.20 15.30 4.90
CA LEU A 10 18.31 13.85 4.79
C LEU A 10 17.04 13.13 5.25
N LEU A 11 16.49 13.53 6.40
CA LEU A 11 15.23 12.98 6.89
C LEU A 11 14.07 13.23 5.92
N PHE A 12 14.02 14.42 5.33
CA PHE A 12 13.00 14.75 4.32
C PHE A 12 13.12 13.86 3.07
N THR A 13 14.33 13.65 2.55
CA THR A 13 14.56 12.77 1.40
C THR A 13 14.18 11.32 1.73
N SER A 14 14.50 10.85 2.92
CA SER A 14 14.15 9.50 3.40
C SER A 14 12.63 9.30 3.50
N VAL A 15 11.91 10.26 4.07
CA VAL A 15 10.45 10.24 4.12
C VAL A 15 9.86 10.24 2.71
N LEU A 16 10.40 11.03 1.79
CA LEU A 16 9.90 11.10 0.42
C LEU A 16 10.12 9.77 -0.34
N LYS A 17 11.27 9.12 -0.14
CA LYS A 17 11.53 7.78 -0.67
C LYS A 17 10.53 6.75 -0.14
N LEU A 18 10.25 6.79 1.16
CA LEU A 18 9.32 5.87 1.81
C LEU A 18 7.87 6.11 1.33
N LEU A 19 7.48 7.37 1.14
CA LEU A 19 6.21 7.73 0.50
C LEU A 19 6.10 7.21 -0.93
N GLY A 20 7.20 7.24 -1.70
CA GLY A 20 7.26 6.66 -3.04
C GLY A 20 6.96 5.15 -3.03
N HIS A 21 7.57 4.41 -2.11
CA HIS A 21 7.27 2.98 -1.92
C HIS A 21 5.83 2.74 -1.47
N SER A 22 5.31 3.57 -0.56
CA SER A 22 3.92 3.49 -0.13
C SER A 22 2.94 3.73 -1.29
N MET A 23 3.18 4.77 -2.09
CA MET A 23 2.36 5.11 -3.25
C MET A 23 2.41 4.03 -4.33
N MET A 24 3.58 3.42 -4.56
CA MET A 24 3.72 2.24 -5.41
C MET A 24 2.85 1.09 -4.88
N GLY A 25 2.91 0.80 -3.59
CA GLY A 25 2.07 -0.22 -2.95
C GLY A 25 0.58 0.05 -3.13
N ILE A 26 0.13 1.29 -2.91
CA ILE A 26 -1.25 1.71 -3.13
C ILE A 26 -1.68 1.46 -4.58
N ALA A 27 -0.85 1.85 -5.55
CA ALA A 27 -1.15 1.67 -6.98
C ALA A 27 -1.29 0.19 -7.36
N VAL A 28 -0.37 -0.67 -6.90
CA VAL A 28 -0.43 -2.12 -7.14
C VAL A 28 -1.65 -2.74 -6.44
N GLY A 29 -1.92 -2.36 -5.20
CA GLY A 29 -3.09 -2.82 -4.45
C GLY A 29 -4.41 -2.43 -5.12
N LEU A 30 -4.52 -1.21 -5.64
CA LEU A 30 -5.70 -0.75 -6.39
C LEU A 30 -5.86 -1.51 -7.71
N ALA A 31 -4.77 -1.74 -8.45
CA ALA A 31 -4.81 -2.53 -9.67
C ALA A 31 -5.26 -3.97 -9.38
N PHE A 32 -4.75 -4.58 -8.31
CA PHE A 32 -5.12 -5.92 -7.89
C PHE A 32 -6.59 -5.99 -7.45
N ALA A 33 -7.06 -5.05 -6.63
CA ALA A 33 -8.46 -4.96 -6.24
C ALA A 33 -9.38 -4.72 -7.44
N PHE A 34 -8.97 -3.90 -8.41
CA PHE A 34 -9.72 -3.69 -9.65
C PHE A 34 -9.85 -4.99 -10.46
N VAL A 35 -8.77 -5.75 -10.59
CA VAL A 35 -8.81 -7.07 -11.25
C VAL A 35 -9.78 -7.99 -10.52
N LEU A 36 -9.68 -8.14 -9.20
CA LEU A 36 -10.57 -9.02 -8.43
C LEU A 36 -12.04 -8.61 -8.48
N THR A 37 -12.33 -7.31 -8.55
CA THR A 37 -13.71 -6.79 -8.51
C THR A 37 -14.35 -6.66 -9.89
N ARG A 38 -13.57 -6.51 -10.97
CA ARG A 38 -14.08 -6.27 -12.34
C ARG A 38 -13.77 -7.38 -13.31
N PHE A 39 -12.67 -8.11 -13.10
CA PHE A 39 -12.32 -9.31 -13.84
C PHE A 39 -12.50 -10.49 -12.90
N ASP A 40 -13.77 -10.83 -12.65
CA ASP A 40 -14.19 -11.80 -11.66
C ASP A 40 -14.67 -13.12 -12.29
N PRO A 41 -13.77 -13.95 -12.86
CA PRO A 41 -14.13 -15.29 -13.34
C PRO A 41 -14.47 -16.26 -12.20
N LEU A 42 -14.17 -15.87 -10.96
CA LEU A 42 -14.37 -16.67 -9.75
C LEU A 42 -15.67 -16.33 -9.00
N GLY A 43 -16.43 -15.31 -9.46
CA GLY A 43 -17.68 -14.88 -8.84
C GLY A 43 -17.52 -14.29 -7.44
N ILE A 44 -16.34 -13.79 -7.06
CA ILE A 44 -16.02 -13.17 -5.77
C ILE A 44 -17.01 -12.05 -5.42
N ILE A 45 -17.34 -11.15 -6.35
CA ILE A 45 -18.32 -10.08 -6.11
C ILE A 45 -19.72 -10.66 -5.94
N ALA A 46 -20.09 -11.63 -6.78
CA ALA A 46 -21.38 -12.28 -6.69
C ALA A 46 -21.53 -13.00 -5.35
N GLN A 47 -20.47 -13.64 -4.86
CA GLN A 47 -20.42 -14.36 -3.60
C GLN A 47 -20.38 -13.43 -2.39
N ILE A 48 -19.68 -12.29 -2.46
CA ILE A 48 -19.74 -11.23 -1.43
C ILE A 48 -21.16 -10.68 -1.33
N ASN A 49 -21.85 -10.49 -2.45
CA ASN A 49 -23.22 -9.98 -2.47
C ASN A 49 -24.25 -11.03 -2.00
N ASN A 50 -24.07 -12.32 -2.33
CA ASN A 50 -24.99 -13.39 -1.96
C ASN A 50 -24.80 -13.86 -0.51
N ASN A 51 -23.55 -13.87 -0.02
CA ASN A 51 -23.19 -14.30 1.32
C ASN A 51 -22.90 -13.10 2.22
N ALA A 52 -23.50 -11.94 1.95
CA ALA A 52 -23.31 -10.74 2.74
C ALA A 52 -23.77 -10.98 4.18
N VAL A 53 -22.85 -11.52 4.99
CA VAL A 53 -22.83 -11.30 6.43
C VAL A 53 -22.89 -9.78 6.58
N PRO A 54 -23.87 -9.24 7.30
CA PRO A 54 -24.01 -7.79 7.46
C PRO A 54 -22.71 -7.23 8.07
N GLY A 55 -21.80 -6.73 7.23
CA GLY A 55 -20.47 -6.31 7.66
C GLY A 55 -19.35 -6.34 6.61
N LEU A 56 -19.38 -7.20 5.59
CA LEU A 56 -18.30 -7.26 4.58
C LEU A 56 -18.77 -6.67 3.23
N THR A 57 -18.46 -5.41 2.97
CA THR A 57 -18.76 -4.74 1.70
C THR A 57 -17.57 -4.83 0.74
N PRO A 58 -17.79 -4.74 -0.59
CA PRO A 58 -16.71 -4.67 -1.59
C PRO A 58 -15.69 -3.54 -1.32
N ALA A 59 -16.13 -2.47 -0.65
CA ALA A 59 -15.25 -1.38 -0.20
C ALA A 59 -14.25 -1.84 0.86
N ILE A 60 -14.70 -2.58 1.89
CA ILE A 60 -13.83 -3.09 2.95
C ILE A 60 -12.77 -4.06 2.38
N LEU A 61 -13.16 -4.91 1.42
CA LEU A 61 -12.22 -5.78 0.74
C LEU A 61 -11.17 -4.97 -0.03
N THR A 62 -11.61 -3.98 -0.80
CA THR A 62 -10.73 -3.10 -1.57
C THR A 62 -9.76 -2.37 -0.65
N ASP A 63 -10.24 -1.76 0.43
CA ASP A 63 -9.42 -1.05 1.40
C ASP A 63 -8.40 -1.97 2.07
N THR A 64 -8.82 -3.18 2.46
CA THR A 64 -7.93 -4.16 3.10
C THR A 64 -6.81 -4.59 2.16
N ILE A 65 -7.13 -4.83 0.88
CA ILE A 65 -6.14 -5.17 -0.15
C ILE A 65 -5.15 -4.01 -0.33
N VAL A 66 -5.66 -2.81 -0.58
CA VAL A 66 -4.83 -1.62 -0.84
C VAL A 66 -3.92 -1.34 0.36
N LEU A 67 -4.46 -1.39 1.57
CA LEU A 67 -3.71 -1.18 2.80
C LEU A 67 -2.61 -2.24 2.98
N SER A 68 -2.90 -3.50 2.70
CA SER A 68 -1.92 -4.59 2.80
C SER A 68 -0.73 -4.38 1.87
N PHE A 69 -0.99 -4.00 0.60
CA PHE A 69 0.07 -3.68 -0.35
C PHE A 69 0.84 -2.41 0.01
N ALA A 70 0.14 -1.37 0.48
CA ALA A 70 0.77 -0.13 0.92
C ALA A 70 1.72 -0.38 2.10
N VAL A 71 1.28 -1.12 3.12
CA VAL A 71 2.10 -1.48 4.29
C VAL A 71 3.28 -2.35 3.86
N GLY A 72 3.05 -3.38 3.05
CA GLY A 72 4.10 -4.27 2.55
C GLY A 72 5.18 -3.50 1.78
N ALA A 73 4.79 -2.70 0.79
CA ALA A 73 5.73 -1.92 0.00
C ALA A 73 6.49 -0.88 0.83
N THR A 74 5.81 -0.23 1.79
CA THR A 74 6.44 0.70 2.73
C THR A 74 7.50 0.01 3.57
N LEU A 75 7.19 -1.16 4.16
CA LEU A 75 8.14 -1.95 4.95
C LEU A 75 9.33 -2.42 4.09
N THR A 76 9.09 -2.87 2.86
CA THR A 76 10.16 -3.23 1.92
C THR A 76 11.05 -2.02 1.61
N GLY A 77 10.45 -0.87 1.33
CA GLY A 77 11.19 0.38 1.10
C GLY A 77 12.02 0.81 2.31
N LEU A 78 11.48 0.66 3.52
CA LEU A 78 12.20 0.92 4.77
C LEU A 78 13.38 -0.03 4.94
N VAL A 79 13.19 -1.33 4.70
CA VAL A 79 14.26 -2.34 4.76
C VAL A 79 15.38 -1.95 3.80
N PHE A 80 15.06 -1.66 2.53
CA PHE A 80 16.06 -1.22 1.55
C PHE A 80 16.82 0.03 2.00
N MET A 81 16.11 1.01 2.57
CA MET A 81 16.77 2.19 3.11
C MET A 81 17.76 1.86 4.23
N LEU A 82 17.42 0.94 5.13
CA LEU A 82 18.28 0.54 6.26
C LEU A 82 19.45 -0.35 5.86
N THR A 83 19.34 -1.12 4.76
CA THR A 83 20.43 -1.97 4.27
C THR A 83 21.35 -1.27 3.27
N GLU A 84 20.91 -0.22 2.57
CA GLU A 84 21.74 0.54 1.62
C GLU A 84 22.60 1.61 2.31
N ASP A 85 22.21 2.11 3.48
CA ASP A 85 22.98 3.06 4.32
C ASP A 85 24.11 2.38 5.15
N ARG A 86 24.43 1.11 4.87
CA ARG A 86 25.56 0.36 5.45
C ARG A 86 26.66 0.17 4.42
#